data_AF-A0A933NDS4-F1
#
_entry.id   AF-A0A933NDS4-F1
#
_cell.length_a   1.000
_cell.length_b   1.000
_cell.length_c   1.000
_cell.angle_alpha   90.00
_cell.angle_beta   90.00
_cell.angle_gamma   90.00
#
_symmetry.space_group_name_H-M   'P 1'
#
loop_
_entity.id
_entity.type
_entity.pdbx_description
1 polymer ?
#
loop_
_entity_poly.entity_id
_entity_poly.type
_entity_poly.pdbx_seq_one_letter_code
_entity_poly.pdbx_strand_id
1 'polypeptide(L)'
;MSSGPSPKKLEELLLSAEALAEADPVAKVTWVEAVADAVGSSGLGKAGERAATDLRASLGAIVAYSRAERNPRERVAMEATVRMFATRGLLGLYSALEDAYRELGLSGPNAKRCKELAAIFGELKKSLAQAKPPSDELLQRMRSLAAEVGSEESSS
;
A
#
# COMPACT_ATOMS: atom_id res chain seq x y z
N MET A 1 -6.89 24.75 -10.70
CA MET A 1 -5.63 24.12 -10.21
C MET A 1 -6.05 22.78 -9.64
N SER A 2 -5.70 21.69 -10.31
CA SER A 2 -6.12 20.35 -9.87
C SER A 2 -5.26 19.99 -8.67
N SER A 3 -5.86 19.95 -7.49
CA SER A 3 -5.25 19.37 -6.29
C SER A 3 -5.08 17.87 -6.54
N GLY A 4 -4.00 17.49 -7.21
CA GLY A 4 -3.62 16.09 -7.33
C GLY A 4 -3.53 15.51 -5.92
N PRO A 5 -4.00 14.26 -5.69
CA PRO A 5 -3.94 13.65 -4.38
C PRO A 5 -2.48 13.64 -3.88
N SER A 6 -2.27 14.23 -2.70
CA SER A 6 -0.94 14.33 -2.11
C SER A 6 -0.48 12.96 -1.60
N PRO A 7 0.85 12.74 -1.45
CA PRO A 7 1.41 11.56 -0.78
C PRO A 7 0.76 11.23 0.58
N LYS A 8 0.13 12.23 1.22
CA LYS A 8 -0.65 12.11 2.46
C LYS A 8 -1.81 11.13 2.35
N LYS A 9 -2.60 11.16 1.26
CA LYS A 9 -3.74 10.24 1.08
C LYS A 9 -3.28 8.78 0.94
N LEU A 10 -2.15 8.58 0.28
CA LEU A 10 -1.53 7.27 0.16
C LEU A 10 -0.95 6.79 1.50
N GLU A 11 -0.33 7.68 2.27
CA GLU A 11 0.13 7.42 3.63
C GLU A 11 -1.03 7.01 4.55
N GLU A 12 -2.13 7.78 4.57
CA GLU A 12 -3.33 7.48 5.36
C GLU A 12 -3.90 6.11 5.04
N LEU A 13 -4.09 5.78 3.76
CA LEU A 13 -4.62 4.49 3.31
C LEU A 13 -3.73 3.32 3.73
N LEU A 14 -2.41 3.49 3.70
CA LEU A 14 -1.45 2.43 4.03
C LEU A 14 -1.31 2.26 5.55
N LEU A 15 -1.33 3.35 6.31
CA LEU A 15 -1.27 3.30 7.77
C LEU A 15 -2.58 2.78 8.39
N SER A 16 -3.72 2.97 7.72
CA SER A 16 -5.01 2.41 8.17
C SER A 16 -5.26 0.97 7.71
N ALA A 17 -4.31 0.33 7.02
CA ALA A 17 -4.52 -0.99 6.41
C ALA A 17 -4.80 -2.11 7.43
N GLU A 18 -4.43 -1.94 8.70
CA GLU A 18 -4.76 -2.89 9.77
C GLU A 18 -6.26 -3.04 10.00
N ALA A 19 -7.03 -1.95 9.84
CA ALA A 19 -8.48 -1.97 9.97
C ALA A 19 -9.15 -2.85 8.89
N LEU A 20 -8.42 -3.19 7.82
CA LEU A 20 -8.92 -4.06 6.77
C LEU A 20 -8.88 -5.54 7.14
N ALA A 21 -8.15 -5.97 8.17
CA ALA A 21 -8.07 -7.40 8.51
C ALA A 21 -9.47 -8.01 8.69
N GLU A 22 -10.32 -7.31 9.46
CA GLU A 22 -11.70 -7.68 9.77
C GLU A 22 -12.74 -7.12 8.77
N ALA A 23 -12.31 -6.33 7.78
CA ALA A 23 -13.22 -5.74 6.82
C ALA A 23 -13.81 -6.78 5.84
N ASP A 24 -14.99 -6.49 5.32
CA ASP A 24 -15.63 -7.32 4.33
C ASP A 24 -14.84 -7.30 2.99
N PRO A 25 -15.05 -8.31 2.11
CA PRO A 25 -14.34 -8.39 0.84
C PRO A 25 -14.55 -7.18 -0.09
N VAL A 26 -15.70 -6.51 -0.07
CA VAL A 26 -15.98 -5.33 -0.91
C VAL A 26 -15.16 -4.13 -0.43
N ALA A 27 -15.10 -3.92 0.89
CA ALA A 27 -14.25 -2.89 1.49
C ALA A 27 -12.76 -3.13 1.18
N LYS A 28 -12.30 -4.39 1.23
CA LYS A 28 -10.93 -4.78 0.85
C LYS A 28 -10.62 -4.46 -0.61
N VAL A 29 -11.53 -4.78 -1.54
CA VAL A 29 -11.36 -4.47 -2.97
C VAL A 29 -11.35 -2.96 -3.21
N THR A 30 -12.28 -2.23 -2.59
CA THR A 30 -12.37 -0.76 -2.67
C THR A 30 -11.09 -0.09 -2.17
N TRP A 31 -10.49 -0.63 -1.10
CA TRP A 31 -9.22 -0.12 -0.61
C TRP A 31 -8.08 -0.35 -1.61
N VAL A 32 -7.97 -1.53 -2.22
CA VAL A 32 -6.92 -1.80 -3.23
C VAL A 32 -7.09 -0.87 -4.43
N GLU A 33 -8.33 -0.58 -4.85
CA GLU A 33 -8.63 0.42 -5.89
C GLU A 33 -8.15 1.82 -5.48
N ALA A 34 -8.53 2.27 -4.29
CA ALA A 34 -8.13 3.57 -3.76
C ALA A 34 -6.60 3.70 -3.65
N VAL A 35 -5.89 2.65 -3.23
CA VAL A 35 -4.43 2.61 -3.18
C VAL A 35 -3.87 2.69 -4.60
N ALA A 36 -4.35 1.87 -5.54
CA ALA A 36 -3.83 1.87 -6.91
C ALA A 36 -3.97 3.24 -7.58
N ASP A 37 -5.09 3.92 -7.36
CA ASP A 37 -5.32 5.26 -7.87
C ASP A 37 -4.46 6.32 -7.18
N ALA A 38 -4.33 6.26 -5.86
CA ALA A 38 -3.45 7.15 -5.09
C ALA A 38 -1.98 6.97 -5.50
N VAL A 39 -1.53 5.74 -5.75
CA VAL A 39 -0.17 5.45 -6.24
C VAL A 39 0.03 6.00 -7.66
N GLY A 40 -0.95 5.84 -8.54
CA GLY A 40 -0.87 6.32 -9.92
C GLY A 40 -0.85 7.85 -10.05
N SER A 41 -1.21 8.58 -8.98
CA SER A 41 -1.34 10.04 -8.98
C SER A 41 -0.41 10.75 -8.01
N SER A 42 0.36 10.02 -7.18
CA SER A 42 1.25 10.57 -6.14
C SER A 42 2.63 10.99 -6.64
N GLY A 43 2.96 10.80 -7.92
CA GLY A 43 4.23 11.25 -8.50
C GLY A 43 5.46 10.44 -8.06
N LEU A 44 5.29 9.19 -7.62
CA LEU A 44 6.36 8.27 -7.17
C LEU A 44 7.27 7.73 -8.32
N GLY A 45 7.30 8.42 -9.45
CA GLY A 45 8.06 8.04 -10.63
C GLY A 45 7.70 6.66 -11.22
N LYS A 46 8.62 6.10 -12.02
CA LYS A 46 8.40 4.85 -12.76
C LYS A 46 8.12 3.65 -11.85
N ALA A 47 8.65 3.64 -10.62
CA ALA A 47 8.40 2.57 -9.67
C ALA A 47 6.94 2.59 -9.17
N GLY A 48 6.43 3.79 -8.83
CA GLY A 48 5.02 3.99 -8.48
C GLY A 48 4.07 3.64 -9.62
N GLU A 49 4.36 4.07 -10.85
CA GLU A 49 3.54 3.74 -12.03
C GLU A 49 3.40 2.22 -12.26
N ARG A 50 4.51 1.49 -12.10
CA ARG A 50 4.51 0.02 -12.19
C ARG A 50 3.73 -0.62 -11.05
N ALA A 51 3.88 -0.12 -9.82
CA ALA A 51 3.13 -0.59 -8.66
C ALA A 51 1.62 -0.39 -8.85
N ALA A 52 1.18 0.78 -9.32
CA ALA A 52 -0.22 1.06 -9.64
C ALA A 52 -0.76 0.10 -10.71
N THR A 53 0.06 -0.20 -11.73
CA THR A 53 -0.31 -1.16 -12.79
C THR A 53 -0.47 -2.57 -12.25
N ASP A 54 0.48 -3.07 -11.45
CA ASP A 54 0.41 -4.41 -10.85
C ASP A 54 -0.75 -4.52 -9.83
N LEU A 55 -1.04 -3.46 -9.07
CA LEU A 55 -2.22 -3.41 -8.18
C LEU A 55 -3.53 -3.47 -8.96
N ARG A 56 -3.67 -2.72 -10.06
CA ARG A 56 -4.84 -2.81 -10.96
C ARG A 56 -4.96 -4.18 -11.63
N ALA A 57 -3.84 -4.80 -12.01
CA ALA A 57 -3.83 -6.17 -12.52
C ALA A 57 -4.32 -7.17 -11.46
N SER A 58 -3.95 -6.97 -10.19
CA SER A 58 -4.45 -7.81 -9.08
C SER A 58 -5.96 -7.69 -8.90
N LEU A 59 -6.53 -6.48 -9.03
CA LEU A 59 -7.97 -6.24 -9.01
C LEU A 59 -8.68 -6.93 -10.17
N GLY A 60 -8.16 -6.80 -11.39
CA GLY A 60 -8.67 -7.51 -12.56
C GLY A 60 -8.66 -9.03 -12.36
N ALA A 61 -7.61 -9.56 -11.73
CA ALA A 61 -7.52 -10.98 -11.39
C ALA A 61 -8.50 -11.40 -10.29
N ILE A 62 -8.77 -10.57 -9.28
CA ILE A 62 -9.80 -10.83 -8.24
C ILE A 62 -11.20 -10.88 -8.87
N VAL A 63 -11.51 -9.95 -9.78
CA VAL A 63 -12.79 -9.95 -10.52
C VAL A 63 -12.90 -11.15 -11.46
N ALA A 64 -11.81 -11.56 -12.12
CA ALA A 64 -11.80 -12.77 -12.93
C ALA A 64 -12.00 -14.03 -12.06
N TYR A 65 -11.34 -14.08 -10.90
CA TYR A 65 -11.47 -15.15 -9.92
C TYR A 65 -12.91 -15.29 -9.41
N SER A 66 -13.59 -14.18 -9.07
CA SER A 66 -14.98 -14.21 -8.60
C SER A 66 -15.96 -14.69 -9.67
N ARG A 67 -15.61 -14.56 -10.96
CA ARG A 67 -16.40 -15.06 -12.10
C ARG A 67 -16.10 -16.51 -12.46
N ALA A 68 -14.97 -17.06 -12.01
CA ALA A 68 -14.50 -18.42 -12.34
C ALA A 68 -15.22 -19.54 -11.55
N GLU A 69 -16.42 -19.27 -11.00
CA GLU A 69 -17.21 -20.15 -10.12
C GLU A 69 -17.45 -21.58 -10.62
N ARG A 70 -17.09 -21.92 -11.87
CA ARG A 70 -17.45 -23.19 -12.51
C ARG A 70 -16.26 -24.10 -12.86
N ASN A 71 -15.00 -23.66 -12.67
CA ASN A 71 -13.84 -24.48 -12.99
C ASN A 71 -12.78 -24.48 -11.86
N PRO A 72 -12.71 -25.56 -11.05
CA PRO A 72 -11.72 -25.69 -9.97
C PRO A 72 -10.26 -25.58 -10.42
N ARG A 73 -9.94 -25.92 -11.68
CA ARG A 73 -8.57 -25.79 -12.22
C ARG A 73 -8.19 -24.33 -12.49
N GLU A 74 -9.14 -23.53 -12.95
CA GLU A 74 -8.95 -22.09 -13.15
C GLU A 74 -8.85 -21.37 -11.81
N ARG A 75 -9.59 -21.82 -10.80
CA ARG A 75 -9.58 -21.26 -9.46
C ARG A 75 -8.16 -21.19 -8.85
N VAL A 76 -7.41 -22.29 -8.87
CA VAL A 76 -6.04 -22.35 -8.32
C VAL A 76 -5.08 -21.44 -9.10
N ALA A 77 -5.16 -21.45 -10.43
CA ALA A 77 -4.33 -20.59 -11.28
C ALA A 77 -4.64 -19.10 -11.04
N MET A 78 -5.92 -18.75 -10.84
CA MET A 78 -6.35 -17.39 -10.56
C MET A 78 -5.94 -16.94 -9.16
N GLU A 79 -6.02 -17.80 -8.13
CA GLU A 79 -5.50 -17.48 -6.79
C GLU A 79 -3.99 -17.19 -6.84
N ALA A 80 -3.23 -18.02 -7.54
CA ALA A 80 -1.80 -17.79 -7.74
C ALA A 80 -1.53 -16.48 -8.49
N THR A 81 -2.34 -16.16 -9.49
CA THR A 81 -2.24 -14.92 -10.29
C THR A 81 -2.53 -13.68 -9.43
N VAL A 82 -3.60 -13.71 -8.62
CA VAL A 82 -3.95 -12.64 -7.68
C VAL A 82 -2.79 -12.42 -6.69
N ARG A 83 -2.31 -13.50 -6.05
CA ARG A 83 -1.20 -13.42 -5.10
C ARG A 83 0.07 -12.86 -5.75
N MET A 84 0.38 -13.29 -6.97
CA MET A 84 1.54 -12.81 -7.72
C MET A 84 1.46 -11.30 -8.00
N PHE A 85 0.35 -10.82 -8.56
CA PHE A 85 0.19 -9.39 -8.88
C PHE A 85 0.11 -8.53 -7.62
N ALA A 86 -0.61 -8.97 -6.59
CA ALA A 86 -0.68 -8.26 -5.31
C ALA A 86 0.71 -8.15 -4.65
N THR A 87 1.47 -9.25 -4.61
CA THR A 87 2.83 -9.26 -4.03
C THR A 87 3.76 -8.33 -4.80
N ARG A 88 3.76 -8.40 -6.13
CA ARG A 88 4.59 -7.51 -6.97
C ARG A 88 4.20 -6.04 -6.81
N GLY A 89 2.90 -5.74 -6.82
CA GLY A 89 2.38 -4.39 -6.63
C GLY A 89 2.80 -3.80 -5.29
N LEU A 90 2.63 -4.55 -4.20
CA LEU A 90 3.02 -4.13 -2.85
C LEU A 90 4.54 -3.99 -2.70
N LEU A 91 5.34 -4.90 -3.25
CA LEU A 91 6.80 -4.76 -3.24
C LEU A 91 7.26 -3.49 -3.98
N GLY A 92 6.70 -3.23 -5.16
CA GLY A 92 6.99 -2.03 -5.93
C GLY A 92 6.57 -0.76 -5.19
N LEU A 93 5.39 -0.77 -4.57
CA LEU A 93 4.87 0.33 -3.78
C LEU A 93 5.76 0.65 -2.58
N TYR A 94 6.07 -0.34 -1.75
CA TYR A 94 6.90 -0.14 -0.57
C TYR A 94 8.31 0.31 -0.93
N SER A 95 8.88 -0.18 -2.03
CA SER A 95 10.17 0.32 -2.51
C SER A 95 10.10 1.79 -2.93
N ALA A 96 9.08 2.17 -3.71
CA ALA A 96 8.92 3.56 -4.17
C ALA A 96 8.71 4.53 -3.01
N LEU A 97 7.94 4.13 -2.00
CA LEU A 97 7.70 4.94 -0.80
C LEU A 97 8.94 5.03 0.08
N GLU A 98 9.66 3.93 0.29
CA GLU A 98 10.93 3.94 1.00
C GLU A 98 11.91 4.94 0.39
N ASP A 99 12.09 4.89 -0.94
CA ASP A 99 13.00 5.78 -1.66
C ASP A 99 12.54 7.24 -1.55
N ALA A 100 11.25 7.53 -1.81
CA ALA A 100 10.71 8.88 -1.73
C ALA A 100 10.83 9.49 -0.33
N TYR A 101 10.47 8.74 0.72
CA TYR A 101 10.58 9.23 2.10
C TYR A 101 12.02 9.32 2.60
N ARG A 102 12.92 8.47 2.10
CA ARG A 102 14.36 8.58 2.39
C ARG A 102 14.92 9.88 1.85
N GLU A 103 14.57 10.25 0.61
CA GLU A 103 14.97 11.51 -0.01
C GLU A 103 14.43 12.72 0.76
N LEU A 104 13.13 12.73 1.08
CA LEU A 104 12.51 13.77 1.90
C LEU A 104 13.12 13.88 3.31
N GLY A 105 13.62 12.75 3.83
CA GLY A 105 14.32 12.66 5.12
C GLY A 105 15.72 13.29 5.13
N LEU A 106 16.30 13.64 3.98
CA LEU A 106 17.67 14.19 3.92
C LEU A 106 17.73 15.67 4.36
N SER A 107 16.69 16.46 4.10
CA SER A 107 16.70 17.90 4.40
C SER A 107 15.27 18.43 4.46
N GLY A 108 14.69 18.57 5.65
CA GLY A 108 13.36 19.15 5.79
C GLY A 108 12.87 19.25 7.23
N PRO A 109 11.85 20.09 7.48
CA PRO A 109 11.23 20.25 8.80
C PRO A 109 10.62 18.93 9.32
N ASN A 110 10.24 18.02 8.41
CA ASN A 110 9.67 16.70 8.72
C ASN A 110 10.68 15.55 8.61
N ALA A 111 11.98 15.83 8.56
CA ALA A 111 13.01 14.83 8.27
C ALA A 111 12.96 13.60 9.20
N LYS A 112 12.63 13.79 10.49
CA LYS A 112 12.49 12.69 11.44
C LYS A 112 11.34 11.74 11.06
N ARG A 113 10.16 12.31 10.76
CA ARG A 113 8.97 11.55 10.33
C ARG A 113 9.21 10.84 9.00
N CYS A 114 9.83 11.52 8.03
CA CYS A 114 10.17 10.91 6.74
C CYS A 114 11.16 9.75 6.88
N LYS A 115 12.20 9.87 7.73
CA LYS A 115 13.11 8.75 8.01
C LYS A 115 12.39 7.55 8.63
N GLU A 116 11.47 7.82 9.54
CA GLU A 116 10.66 6.78 10.20
C GLU A 116 9.76 6.05 9.19
N LEU A 117 9.05 6.79 8.34
CA LEU A 117 8.22 6.22 7.28
C LEU A 117 9.07 5.39 6.28
N ALA A 118 10.25 5.88 5.90
CA ALA A 118 11.16 5.13 5.05
C ALA A 118 11.59 3.80 5.68
N ALA A 119 11.89 3.80 6.99
CA ALA A 119 12.23 2.58 7.72
C ALA A 119 11.05 1.59 7.73
N ILE A 120 9.84 2.07 8.02
CA ILE A 120 8.62 1.25 8.03
C ILE A 120 8.39 0.59 6.67
N PHE A 121 8.42 1.35 5.57
CA PHE A 121 8.23 0.79 4.23
C PHE A 121 9.34 -0.19 3.85
N GLY A 122 10.58 0.07 4.25
CA GLY A 122 11.69 -0.87 4.07
C GLY A 122 11.49 -2.19 4.83
N GLU A 123 10.98 -2.15 6.06
CA GLU A 123 10.67 -3.33 6.85
C GLU A 123 9.46 -4.10 6.30
N LEU A 124 8.39 -3.40 5.87
CA LEU A 124 7.24 -4.02 5.20
C LEU A 124 7.66 -4.72 3.91
N LYS A 125 8.50 -4.07 3.10
CA LYS A 125 9.09 -4.67 1.88
C LYS A 125 9.86 -5.95 2.21
N LYS A 126 10.69 -5.93 3.27
CA LYS A 126 11.49 -7.08 3.70
C LYS A 126 10.61 -8.25 4.18
N SER A 127 9.60 -7.97 5.00
CA SER A 127 8.66 -8.98 5.50
C SER A 127 7.90 -9.64 4.35
N LEU A 128 7.40 -8.82 3.41
CA LEU A 128 6.70 -9.31 2.22
C LEU A 128 7.60 -10.17 1.33
N ALA A 129 8.85 -9.75 1.08
CA ALA A 129 9.81 -10.51 0.28
C ALA A 129 10.18 -11.87 0.93
N GLN A 130 10.07 -11.98 2.25
CA GLN A 130 10.31 -13.21 3.00
C GLN A 130 9.03 -14.05 3.21
N ALA A 131 7.88 -13.60 2.69
CA ALA A 131 6.56 -14.18 2.97
C ALA A 131 6.29 -14.34 4.48
N LYS A 132 6.77 -13.39 5.29
CA LYS A 132 6.53 -13.34 6.73
C LYS A 132 5.55 -12.23 7.07
N PRO A 133 4.72 -12.42 8.11
CA PRO A 133 3.93 -11.31 8.64
C PRO A 133 4.85 -10.18 9.13
N PRO A 134 4.42 -8.91 9.04
CA PRO A 134 5.04 -7.80 9.76
C PRO A 134 5.19 -8.12 11.26
N SER A 135 6.22 -7.60 11.92
CA SER A 135 6.36 -7.75 13.37
C SER A 135 5.36 -6.87 14.12
N ASP A 136 4.97 -7.29 15.33
CA ASP A 136 4.07 -6.50 16.19
C ASP A 136 4.62 -5.10 16.50
N GLU A 137 5.95 -5.00 16.62
CA GLU A 137 6.65 -3.72 16.81
C GLU A 137 6.48 -2.78 15.61
N LEU A 138 6.60 -3.32 14.39
CA LEU A 138 6.39 -2.55 13.16
C LEU A 138 4.93 -2.06 13.06
N LEU A 139 3.98 -2.94 13.36
CA LEU A 139 2.56 -2.62 13.42
C LEU A 139 2.26 -1.54 14.48
N GLN A 140 2.87 -1.63 15.66
CA GLN A 140 2.72 -0.62 16.71
C GLN A 140 3.27 0.76 16.29
N ARG A 141 4.41 0.79 15.60
CA ARG A 141 4.99 2.02 15.05
C ARG A 141 4.08 2.64 13.99
N MET A 142 3.52 1.83 13.09
CA MET A 142 2.54 2.28 12.10
C MET A 142 1.30 2.90 12.76
N ARG A 143 0.73 2.25 13.79
CA ARG A 143 -0.42 2.78 14.54
C ARG A 143 -0.13 4.13 15.21
N SER A 144 1.06 4.26 15.79
CA SER A 144 1.47 5.50 16.47
C SER A 144 1.53 6.67 15.49
N LEU A 145 2.11 6.45 14.30
CA LEU A 145 2.13 7.45 13.22
C LEU A 145 0.74 7.76 12.67
N ALA A 146 -0.11 6.75 12.50
CA ALA A 146 -1.49 6.96 12.04
C ALA A 146 -2.29 7.87 13.00
N ALA A 147 -2.10 7.69 14.31
CA ALA A 147 -2.73 8.52 15.33
C ALA A 147 -2.25 9.98 15.30
N GLU A 148 -0.96 10.21 15.02
CA GLU A 148 -0.41 11.56 14.83
C GLU A 148 -1.08 12.26 13.64
N VAL A 149 -1.28 11.56 12.50
CA VAL A 149 -1.95 12.11 11.31
C VAL A 149 -3.40 12.51 11.61
N GLY A 150 -4.15 11.69 12.33
CA GLY A 150 -5.54 11.97 12.69
C GLY A 150 -5.71 13.12 13.69
N SER A 151 -4.71 13.35 14.54
CA SER A 151 -4.72 14.46 15.51
C SER A 151 -4.46 15.84 14.88
N GLU A 152 -3.70 15.89 13.79
CA GLU A 152 -3.43 17.12 13.02
C GLU A 152 -4.71 17.65 12.32
N GLU A 153 -5.64 16.76 11.94
CA GLU A 153 -6.91 17.15 11.28
C GLU A 153 -7.99 17.67 12.23
N SER A 154 -7.97 17.29 13.50
CA SER A 154 -8.94 17.80 14.50
C SER A 154 -8.60 19.21 15.01
N SER A 155 -7.46 19.76 14.59
CA SER A 155 -6.94 21.05 15.06
C SER A 155 -6.95 22.15 13.96
N SER A 156 -7.51 21.85 12.79
CA SER A 156 -7.65 22.79 11.64
C SER A 156 -9.12 23.10 11.37
#